data_AF-A0A1G3IGE6-F1
#
_entry.id   AF-A0A1G3IGE6-F1
#
_cell.length_a   1.000
_cell.length_b   1.000
_cell.length_c   1.000
_cell.angle_alpha   90.00
_cell.angle_beta   90.00
_cell.angle_gamma   90.00
#
_symmetry.space_group_name_H-M   'P 1'
#
loop_
_entity.id
_entity.type
_entity.pdbx_description
1 polymer ?
#
loop_
_entity_poly.entity_id
_entity_poly.type
_entity_poly.pdbx_seq_one_letter_code
_entity_poly.pdbx_strand_id
1 'polypeptide(L)' 'MAIEIMPVPCPHCGEAQNVTPGGFDPEAEPFGPVTCMVCGRKFSQDEYLAGLKERLAGRRRQGRPAAGH' A
#
# COMPACT_ATOMS: atom_id res chain seq x y z
N MET A 1 12.03 8.82 8.71
CA MET A 1 10.57 9.13 8.72
C MET A 1 9.87 7.80 8.55
N ALA A 2 8.89 7.45 9.38
CA ALA A 2 8.18 6.19 9.20
C ALA A 2 7.26 6.31 7.97
N ILE A 3 7.40 5.42 7.00
CA ILE A 3 6.45 5.34 5.89
C ILE A 3 5.15 4.76 6.46
N GLU A 4 4.03 5.43 6.23
CA GLU A 4 2.73 4.85 6.50
C GLU A 4 2.46 3.72 5.51
N ILE A 5 2.64 2.49 5.98
CA ILE A 5 2.36 1.28 5.20
C ILE A 5 0.84 1.04 5.22
N MET A 6 0.25 0.88 4.05
CA MET A 6 -1.19 0.60 3.91
C MET A 6 -1.45 -0.28 2.68
N PRO A 7 -2.58 -1.01 2.64
CA PRO A 7 -2.94 -1.79 1.48
C PRO A 7 -3.12 -0.95 0.21
N VAL A 8 -2.56 -1.44 -0.89
CA VAL A 8 -2.57 -0.87 -2.23
C VAL A 8 -3.38 -1.74 -3.19
N PRO A 9 -4.03 -1.14 -4.20
CA PRO A 9 -4.79 -1.88 -5.21
C PRO A 9 -3.91 -2.90 -5.94
N CYS A 10 -4.39 -4.14 -6.05
CA CYS A 10 -3.72 -5.15 -6.84
C CYS A 10 -3.82 -4.80 -8.33
N PRO A 11 -2.71 -4.74 -9.10
CA PRO A 11 -2.77 -4.41 -10.52
C PRO A 11 -3.45 -5.49 -11.37
N HIS A 12 -3.67 -6.69 -10.82
CA HIS A 12 -4.34 -7.79 -11.51
C HIS A 12 -5.85 -7.87 -11.24
N CYS A 13 -6.29 -7.65 -10.00
CA CYS A 13 -7.71 -7.81 -9.63
C CYS A 13 -8.36 -6.53 -9.07
N GLY A 14 -7.61 -5.44 -8.91
CA GLY A 14 -8.09 -4.16 -8.36
C GLY A 14 -8.25 -4.13 -6.85
N GLU A 15 -8.31 -5.27 -6.17
CA GLU A 15 -8.57 -5.32 -4.74
C GLU A 15 -7.39 -4.80 -3.90
N ALA A 16 -7.70 -4.02 -2.85
CA ALA A 16 -6.72 -3.45 -1.93
C ALA A 16 -6.60 -4.27 -0.63
N GLN A 17 -6.40 -5.58 -0.76
CA GLN A 17 -6.18 -6.50 0.36
C GLN A 17 -4.83 -7.19 0.16
N ASN A 18 -3.78 -6.70 0.84
CA ASN A 18 -2.42 -7.25 0.73
C ASN A 18 -1.99 -7.93 2.03
N VAL A 19 -1.21 -9.01 1.90
CA VAL A 19 -0.46 -9.64 2.99
C VAL A 19 0.96 -9.11 2.98
N THR A 20 1.45 -8.66 4.13
CA THR A 20 2.84 -8.22 4.34
C THR A 20 3.49 -9.04 5.47
N PRO A 21 4.82 -9.24 5.45
CA PRO A 21 5.53 -9.89 6.55
C PRO A 21 5.53 -9.00 7.81
N GLY A 22 5.82 -9.61 8.97
CA GLY A 22 6.04 -8.85 10.20
C GLY A 22 7.24 -7.91 10.08
N GLY A 23 7.09 -6.66 10.54
CA GLY A 23 8.15 -5.65 10.40
C GLY A 23 8.45 -5.26 8.95
N PHE A 24 7.48 -5.45 8.04
CA PHE A 24 7.63 -5.09 6.63
C PHE A 24 8.05 -3.63 6.50
N ASP A 25 9.08 -3.42 5.69
CA ASP A 25 9.50 -2.10 5.24
C ASP A 25 9.51 -2.12 3.70
N PRO A 26 8.77 -1.22 3.03
CA PRO A 26 8.63 -1.25 1.58
C PRO A 26 9.85 -0.69 0.84
N GLU A 27 10.76 0.00 1.52
CA GLU A 27 12.02 0.52 0.96
C GLU A 27 13.22 -0.39 1.24
N ALA A 28 13.09 -1.34 2.18
CA ALA A 28 14.15 -2.29 2.52
C ALA A 28 14.53 -3.21 1.37
N GLU A 29 15.81 -3.53 1.31
CA GLU A 29 16.39 -4.54 0.43
C GLU A 29 16.92 -5.70 1.28
N PRO A 30 16.45 -6.94 1.07
CA PRO A 30 15.49 -7.37 0.04
C PRO A 30 14.04 -6.93 0.34
N PHE A 31 13.27 -6.65 -0.72
CA PHE A 31 11.84 -6.37 -0.61
C PHE A 31 11.08 -7.56 -0.01
N GLY A 32 10.30 -7.30 1.04
CA GLY A 32 9.50 -8.33 1.70
C GLY A 32 8.42 -8.92 0.79
N PRO A 33 8.04 -10.20 0.94
CA PRO A 33 7.01 -10.82 0.11
C PRO A 33 5.65 -10.19 0.36
N VAL A 34 5.15 -9.42 -0.61
CA VAL A 34 3.79 -8.87 -0.58
C VAL A 34 2.90 -9.62 -1.55
N THR A 35 1.72 -10.04 -1.11
CA THR A 35 0.76 -10.78 -1.95
C THR A 35 -0.66 -10.23 -1.85
N CYS A 36 -1.44 -10.35 -2.91
CA CYS A 36 -2.86 -10.06 -2.89
C CYS A 36 -3.61 -11.22 -2.22
N MET A 37 -4.41 -10.93 -1.20
CA MET A 37 -5.22 -11.93 -0.52
C MET A 37 -6.31 -12.55 -1.43
N VAL A 38 -6.74 -11.84 -2.46
CA VAL A 38 -7.85 -12.28 -3.33
C VAL A 38 -7.36 -13.15 -4.49
N CYS A 39 -6.39 -12.67 -5.27
CA CYS A 39 -5.91 -13.42 -6.44
C CYS A 39 -4.56 -14.13 -6.23
N GLY A 40 -3.94 -13.98 -5.05
CA GLY A 40 -2.65 -14.61 -4.72
C GLY A 40 -1.44 -14.00 -5.43
N ARG A 41 -1.62 -12.94 -6.24
CA ARG A 41 -0.53 -12.33 -6.99
C ARG A 41 0.53 -11.74 -6.05
N LYS A 42 1.80 -12.04 -6.33
CA LYS A 42 2.96 -11.42 -5.69
C LYS A 42 3.20 -10.03 -6.28
N PHE A 43 3.55 -9.08 -5.43
CA PHE A 43 3.93 -7.73 -5.84
C PHE A 43 5.45 -7.64 -5.95
N SER A 44 5.92 -6.91 -6.95
CA SER A 44 7.27 -6.36 -6.94
C SER A 44 7.34 -5.11 -6.05
N GLN A 45 8.54 -4.71 -5.65
CA GLN A 45 8.75 -3.49 -4.85
C GLN A 45 8.17 -2.26 -5.53
N ASP A 46 8.46 -2.06 -6.82
CA ASP A 46 7.95 -0.93 -7.60
C ASP A 46 6.43 -0.89 -7.67
N GLU A 47 5.79 -2.05 -7.85
CA GLU A 47 4.32 -2.14 -7.92
C GLU A 47 3.68 -1.71 -6.59
N TYR A 48 4.27 -2.15 -5.48
CA TYR A 48 3.78 -1.78 -4.16
C TYR A 48 4.00 -0.29 -3.88
N LEU A 49 5.21 0.23 -4.15
CA LEU A 49 5.55 1.64 -3.93
C LEU A 49 4.72 2.59 -4.81
N ALA A 50 4.45 2.22 -6.06
CA ALA A 50 3.59 2.99 -6.95
C ALA A 50 2.18 3.12 -6.37
N GLY A 51 1.56 2.00 -6.00
CA GLY A 51 0.23 2.01 -5.39
C GLY A 51 0.20 2.75 -4.04
N LEU A 52 1.28 2.64 -3.25
CA LEU A 52 1.39 3.33 -1.97
C LEU A 52 1.44 4.84 -2.15
N LYS A 53 2.21 5.32 -3.13
CA LYS A 53 2.28 6.74 -3.50
C LYS A 53 0.91 7.28 -3.91
N GLU A 54 0.15 6.53 -4.71
CA GLU A 54 -1.20 6.92 -5.11
C GLU A 54 -2.17 7.01 -3.91
N ARG A 55 -2.11 6.03 -3.00
CA ARG A 55 -2.95 6.01 -1.80
C ARG A 55 -2.64 7.19 -0.86
N LEU A 56 -1.36 7.48 -0.66
CA LEU A 56 -0.91 8.62 0.14
C LEU A 56 -1.30 9.95 -0.52
N ALA A 57 -1.19 10.07 -1.84
CA ALA A 57 -1.65 11.25 -2.58
C ALA A 57 -3.17 11.45 -2.45
N GLY A 58 -3.94 10.37 -2.54
CA GLY A 58 -5.39 10.39 -2.32
C GLY A 58 -5.78 10.80 -0.88
N ARG A 59 -5.06 10.29 0.13
CA ARG A 59 -5.26 10.67 1.54
C ARG A 59 -4.99 12.15 1.79
N ARG A 60 -3.93 12.72 1.21
CA ARG A 60 -3.65 14.17 1.32
C ARG A 60 -4.78 15.03 0.74
N ARG A 61 -5.43 14.58 -0.33
CA ARG A 61 -6.59 15.27 -0.91
C ARG A 61 -7.84 15.19 -0.02
N GLN A 62 -7.96 14.14 0.80
CA GLN A 62 -9.08 13.92 1.72
C GLN A 62 -8.80 14.48 3.14
N GLY A 63 -7.61 15.06 3.36
CA GLY A 63 -7.08 15.46 4.66
C GLY A 63 -7.51 16.83 5.19
N ARG A 64 -8.78 17.24 4.99
CA ARG A 64 -9.45 18.20 5.88
C ARG A 64 -10.97 18.01 5.85
N PRO A 65 -11.56 17.23 6.77
CA PRO A 65 -12.86 17.59 7.30
C PRO A 65 -12.69 18.80 8.22
N ALA A 66 -13.43 19.88 7.95
CA ALA A 66 -13.70 20.88 8.97
C ALA A 66 -14.43 20.17 10.13
N ALA A 67 -13.88 20.26 11.34
CA ALA A 67 -14.66 19.94 12.52
C ALA A 67 -15.90 20.85 12.54
N GLY A 68 -17.08 20.26 12.46
CA GLY A 68 -18.34 20.99 12.43
C GLY A 68 -19.55 20.06 12.47
N HIS A 69 -19.97 19.67 13.67
CA HIS A 69 -21.27 20.01 14.25
C HIS A 69 -21.25 19.62 15.74
#